data_AF-A0A2N9L7W0-F1
#
_entry.id   AF-A0A2N9L7W0-F1
#
_cell.length_a   1.000
_cell.length_b   1.000
_cell.length_c   1.000
_cell.angle_alpha   90.00
_cell.angle_beta   90.00
_cell.angle_gamma   90.00
#
_symmetry.space_group_name_H-M   'P 1'
#
loop_
_entity.id
_entity.type
_entity.pdbx_description
1 polymer ?
#
loop_
_entity_poly.entity_id
_entity_poly.type
_entity_poly.pdbx_seq_one_letter_code
_entity_poly.pdbx_strand_id
1 'polypeptide(L)' 'MQIERAEWRTTLAGCKVIIHQHLDTSLTLMIAGHRVGHYSAEGKLLTPLTKKQIKAMIQEL' A
#
# COMPACT_ATOMS: atom_id res chain seq x y z
N MET A 1 -6.77 -15.89 22.78
CA MET A 1 -5.66 -15.13 22.17
C MET A 1 -6.05 -13.65 22.19
N GLN A 2 -5.42 -12.85 23.05
CA GLN A 2 -5.67 -11.41 23.16
C GLN A 2 -4.54 -10.68 22.45
N ILE A 3 -4.87 -9.89 21.44
CA ILE A 3 -3.91 -9.01 20.77
C ILE A 3 -3.72 -7.79 21.68
N GLU A 4 -2.50 -7.56 22.13
CA GLU A 4 -2.19 -6.38 22.93
C GLU A 4 -2.48 -5.10 22.15
N ARG A 5 -2.84 -4.03 22.87
CA ARG A 5 -3.19 -2.75 22.26
C ARG A 5 -1.95 -2.15 21.59
N ALA A 6 -1.81 -2.37 20.29
CA ALA A 6 -0.76 -1.75 19.50
C ALA A 6 -1.04 -0.25 19.33
N GLU A 7 -0.01 0.57 19.52
CA GLU A 7 -0.08 1.97 19.12
C GLU A 7 -0.23 2.05 17.60
N TRP A 8 -1.21 2.84 17.15
CA TRP A 8 -1.45 3.03 15.73
C TRP A 8 -0.27 3.80 15.13
N ARG A 9 0.50 3.16 14.26
CA ARG A 9 1.56 3.82 13.51
C ARG A 9 0.93 4.69 12.41
N THR A 10 1.42 5.91 12.29
CA THR A 10 1.01 6.84 11.22
C THR A 10 1.73 6.58 9.90
N THR A 11 2.78 5.74 9.92
CA THR A 11 3.60 5.40 8.77
C THR A 11 3.65 3.88 8.52
N LEU A 12 3.88 3.52 7.25
CA LEU A 12 4.14 2.15 6.82
C LEU A 12 5.62 1.75 6.93
N ALA A 13 6.48 2.62 7.46
CA ALA A 13 7.89 2.31 7.69
C ALA A 13 8.08 1.03 8.52
N GLY A 14 8.91 0.12 8.01
CA GLY A 14 9.18 -1.18 8.64
C GLY A 14 8.09 -2.25 8.42
N CYS A 15 7.01 -1.95 7.72
CA CYS A 15 6.05 -2.97 7.29
C CYS A 15 6.61 -3.80 6.12
N LYS A 16 6.32 -5.10 6.11
CA LYS A 16 6.62 -5.97 4.98
C LYS A 16 5.64 -5.69 3.84
N VAL A 17 6.18 -5.38 2.67
CA VAL A 17 5.42 -5.20 1.44
C VAL A 17 5.53 -6.47 0.58
N ILE A 18 4.41 -6.93 0.03
CA ILE A 18 4.36 -8.00 -0.96
C ILE A 18 4.00 -7.37 -2.30
N ILE A 19 4.76 -7.70 -3.34
CA ILE A 19 4.53 -7.26 -4.71
C ILE A 19 4.00 -8.44 -5.50
N HIS A 20 2.81 -8.31 -6.07
CA HIS A 20 2.28 -9.24 -7.06
C HIS A 20 2.52 -8.69 -8.45
N GLN A 21 3.25 -9.44 -9.28
CA GLN A 21 3.36 -9.18 -10.70
C GLN A 21 2.30 -10.00 -11.44
N HIS A 22 1.51 -9.32 -12.27
CA HIS A 22 0.45 -9.94 -13.06
C HIS A 22 0.94 -10.21 -14.49
N LEU A 23 0.25 -11.11 -15.20
CA LEU A 23 0.59 -11.48 -16.58
C LEU A 23 0.44 -10.31 -17.57
N ASP A 24 -0.40 -9.34 -17.25
CA ASP A 24 -0.57 -8.09 -18.02
C ASP A 24 0.54 -7.06 -17.77
N THR A 25 1.63 -7.46 -17.09
CA THR A 25 2.78 -6.65 -16.68
C THR A 25 2.49 -5.61 -15.58
N SER A 26 1.26 -5.55 -15.08
CA SER A 26 0.93 -4.67 -13.97
C SER A 26 1.44 -5.22 -12.63
N LEU A 27 1.63 -4.31 -11.67
CA LEU A 27 2.12 -4.59 -10.33
C LEU A 27 1.07 -4.21 -9.30
N THR A 28 0.88 -5.04 -8.28
CA THR A 28 0.04 -4.72 -7.12
C THR A 28 0.86 -4.78 -5.84
N LEU A 29 0.85 -3.70 -5.06
CA LEU A 29 1.49 -3.64 -3.74
C LEU A 29 0.47 -3.95 -2.63
N MET A 30 0.86 -4.86 -1.75
CA MET A 30 0.04 -5.36 -0.64
C MET A 30 0.79 -5.23 0.68
N ILE A 31 0.08 -4.79 1.73
CA ILE A 31 0.57 -4.74 3.12
C ILE A 31 -0.49 -5.38 4.01
N ALA A 32 -0.09 -6.37 4.80
CA ALA A 32 -0.98 -7.08 5.73
C ALA A 32 -2.32 -7.54 5.09
N GLY A 33 -2.29 -7.97 3.82
CA GLY A 33 -3.49 -8.40 3.08
C GLY A 33 -4.33 -7.27 2.47
N HIS A 34 -3.96 -6.01 2.67
CA HIS A 34 -4.63 -4.85 2.07
C HIS A 34 -3.86 -4.31 0.86
N ARG A 35 -4.59 -3.99 -0.22
CA ARG A 35 -4.02 -3.35 -1.42
C ARG A 35 -3.75 -1.88 -1.16
N VAL A 36 -2.50 -1.46 -1.34
CA VAL A 36 -2.09 -0.05 -1.20
C VAL A 36 -1.87 0.65 -2.53
N GLY A 37 -1.66 -0.10 -3.63
CA GLY A 37 -1.67 0.48 -4.98
C GLY A 37 -1.59 -0.56 -6.09
N HIS A 38 -1.97 -0.13 -7.30
CA HIS A 38 -1.91 -0.89 -8.55
C HIS A 38 -1.20 -0.04 -9.58
N TYR A 39 -0.10 -0.52 -10.15
CA TYR A 39 0.80 0.22 -11.02
C TYR A 39 1.02 -0.50 -12.35
N SER A 40 1.37 0.24 -13.39
CA SER A 40 1.88 -0.29 -14.65
C SER A 40 3.33 -0.75 -14.49
N ALA A 41 3.86 -1.40 -15.52
CA ALA A 41 5.27 -1.80 -15.57
C ALA A 41 6.22 -0.61 -15.44
N GLU A 42 5.81 0.57 -15.91
CA GLU A 42 6.55 1.84 -15.83
C GLU A 42 6.35 2.58 -14.49
N GLY A 43 5.63 1.98 -13.54
CA GLY A 43 5.36 2.57 -12.23
C GLY A 43 4.24 3.61 -12.23
N LYS A 44 3.38 3.67 -13.26
CA LYS A 44 2.22 4.56 -13.28
C LYS A 44 1.07 3.96 -12.49
N LEU A 45 0.49 4.72 -11.56
CA LEU A 45 -0.70 4.29 -10.84
C LEU A 45 -1.89 4.06 -11.81
N LEU A 46 -2.42 2.84 -11.84
CA LEU A 46 -3.50 2.39 -12.72
C LEU A 46 -4.88 2.53 -12.08
N THR A 47 -4.99 2.33 -10.75
CA THR A 47 -6.24 2.54 -10.02
C THR A 47 -6.17 3.82 -9.19
N PRO A 48 -7.15 4.74 -9.31
CA PRO A 48 -7.19 5.94 -8.49
C PRO A 48 -7.12 5.59 -7.00
N LEU A 49 -6.23 6.25 -6.28
CA LEU A 49 -6.20 6.18 -4.82
C LEU A 49 -7.42 6.90 -4.26
N THR A 50 -7.98 6.36 -3.18
CA THR A 50 -9.04 7.05 -2.44
C THR A 50 -8.48 8.33 -1.79
N LYS A 51 -9.34 9.31 -1.51
CA LYS A 51 -8.94 10.56 -0.81
C LYS A 51 -8.16 10.30 0.49
N LYS A 52 -8.49 9.22 1.19
CA LYS A 52 -7.81 8.80 2.43
C LYS A 52 -6.37 8.34 2.16
N GLN A 53 -6.16 7.59 1.08
CA GLN A 53 -4.84 7.12 0.67
C GLN A 53 -3.96 8.26 0.15
N ILE A 54 -4.55 9.19 -0.61
CA ILE A 54 -3.84 10.40 -1.08
C ILE A 54 -3.38 11.25 0.11
N LYS A 55 -4.26 11.47 1.09
CA LYS A 55 -3.91 12.23 2.30
C LYS A 55 -2.75 11.60 3.06
N ALA A 56 -2.74 10.28 3.22
CA ALA A 56 -1.65 9.56 3.89
C ALA A 56 -0.30 9.73 3.16
N MET A 57 -0.30 9.75 1.83
CA MET A 57 0.92 9.92 1.04
C MET A 57 1.49 11.35 1.12
N ILE A 58 0.64 12.37 1.13
CA ILE A 58 1.08 13.78 1.20
C ILE A 58 1.61 14.13 2.60
N GLN A 59 1.15 13.45 3.65
CA GLN A 59 1.55 13.71 5.02
C GLN A 59 2.92 13.09 5.41
N GLU A 60 3.57 12.39 4.49
CA GLU A 60 4.93 11.83 4.65
C GLU A 60 6.00 12.55 3.80
N LEU A 61 5.64 13.61 3.05
CA LEU A 61 6.58 14.52 2.35
C LEU A 61 6.71 15.85 3.10
#